data_AF-A0A2T2WVS2-F1
#
_entry.id   AF-A0A2T2WVS2-F1
#
_cell.length_a   1.000
_cell.length_b   1.000
_cell.length_c   1.000
_cell.angle_alpha   90.00
_cell.angle_beta   90.00
_cell.angle_gamma   90.00
#
_symmetry.space_group_name_H-M   'P 1'
#
loop_
_entity.id
_entity.type
_entity.pdbx_description
1 polymer ?
#
loop_
_entity_poly.entity_id
_entity_poly.type
_entity_poly.pdbx_seq_one_letter_code
_entity_poly.pdbx_strand_id
1 'polypeptide(L)'
;MDVSNWKTFKDKALTAVNNAAQEVDHQLALTKLRVQLKHDQDLLDREYQRLGTVCYQSLSKTGSVSTGSPDIAPILTNISRYQDALRASQKAVDEAAASSSRTKCPACGTEITTPQAKFCSSCGNVLS
;
A
#
# COMPACT_ATOMS: atom_id res chain seq x y z
N MET A 1 -9.20 49.35 -5.86
CA MET A 1 -9.24 47.92 -5.48
C MET A 1 -8.12 47.23 -6.24
N ASP A 2 -7.15 46.68 -5.51
CA ASP A 2 -5.87 46.23 -6.03
C ASP A 2 -6.00 44.90 -6.80
N VAL A 3 -5.76 44.94 -8.11
CA VAL A 3 -5.92 43.83 -9.06
C VAL A 3 -4.99 42.65 -8.73
N SER A 4 -3.90 42.91 -8.01
CA SER A 4 -2.93 41.89 -7.58
C SER A 4 -3.50 40.94 -6.52
N ASN A 5 -4.31 41.45 -5.58
CA ASN A 5 -4.87 40.61 -4.51
C ASN A 5 -5.88 39.59 -5.06
N TRP A 6 -6.72 39.97 -6.02
CA TRP A 6 -7.72 39.08 -6.62
C TRP A 6 -7.08 37.87 -7.33
N LYS A 7 -5.98 38.10 -8.05
CA LYS A 7 -5.24 37.03 -8.73
C LYS A 7 -4.66 36.03 -7.72
N THR A 8 -4.06 36.52 -6.64
CA THR A 8 -3.51 35.67 -5.57
C THR A 8 -4.60 34.86 -4.86
N PHE A 9 -5.79 35.43 -4.61
CA PHE A 9 -6.92 34.68 -4.03
C PHE A 9 -7.43 33.58 -4.96
N LYS A 10 -7.59 33.88 -6.26
CA LYS A 10 -7.98 32.89 -7.27
C LYS A 10 -6.95 31.76 -7.41
N ASP A 11 -5.66 32.11 -7.46
CA ASP A 11 -4.59 31.13 -7.60
C ASP A 11 -4.52 30.22 -6.36
N LYS A 12 -4.63 30.79 -5.15
CA LYS A 12 -4.72 29.99 -3.91
C LYS A 12 -5.94 29.06 -3.89
N ALA A 13 -7.10 29.53 -4.35
CA ALA A 13 -8.31 28.71 -4.42
C ALA A 13 -8.14 27.55 -5.43
N LEU A 14 -7.56 27.81 -6.60
CA LEU A 14 -7.27 26.79 -7.61
C LEU A 14 -6.25 25.76 -7.11
N THR A 15 -5.19 26.20 -6.43
CA THR A 15 -4.20 25.29 -5.82
C THR A 15 -4.85 24.43 -4.73
N ALA A 16 -5.71 25.00 -3.88
CA ALA A 16 -6.40 24.25 -2.84
C ALA A 16 -7.33 23.17 -3.41
N VAL A 17 -8.09 23.49 -4.47
CA VAL A 17 -8.94 22.53 -5.18
C VAL A 17 -8.13 21.42 -5.83
N ASN A 18 -7.03 21.76 -6.52
CA ASN A 18 -6.16 20.76 -7.14
C ASN A 18 -5.52 19.83 -6.11
N ASN A 19 -5.04 20.36 -4.99
CA ASN A 19 -4.45 19.55 -3.93
C ASN A 19 -5.49 18.62 -3.28
N ALA A 20 -6.72 19.10 -3.06
CA ALA A 20 -7.81 18.28 -2.53
C ALA A 20 -8.20 17.14 -3.49
N ALA A 21 -8.24 17.41 -4.81
CA ALA A 21 -8.50 16.39 -5.82
C ALA A 21 -7.39 15.32 -5.85
N GLN A 22 -6.13 15.75 -5.80
CA GLN A 22 -4.97 14.83 -5.74
C GLN A 22 -4.98 13.96 -4.48
N GLU A 23 -5.35 14.50 -3.33
CA GLU A 23 -5.48 13.73 -2.09
C GLU A 23 -6.58 12.67 -2.19
N VAL A 24 -7.75 13.02 -2.76
CA VAL A 24 -8.84 12.05 -2.96
C VAL A 24 -8.41 10.93 -3.91
N ASP A 25 -7.76 11.25 -5.02
CA ASP A 25 -7.22 10.25 -5.95
C ASP A 25 -6.20 9.33 -5.28
N HIS A 26 -5.33 9.90 -4.44
CA HIS A 26 -4.34 9.16 -3.67
C HIS A 26 -4.99 8.19 -2.67
N GLN A 27 -5.97 8.66 -1.89
CA GLN A 27 -6.71 7.82 -0.93
C GLN A 27 -7.49 6.70 -1.64
N LEU A 28 -8.06 6.98 -2.81
CA LEU A 28 -8.74 5.98 -3.62
C LEU A 28 -7.75 4.90 -4.13
N ALA A 29 -6.57 5.31 -4.58
CA ALA A 29 -5.52 4.39 -5.00
C ALA A 29 -5.07 3.48 -3.85
N LEU A 30 -4.80 4.06 -2.67
CA LEU A 30 -4.48 3.29 -1.45
C LEU A 30 -5.61 2.32 -1.06
N THR A 31 -6.86 2.74 -1.17
CA THR A 31 -8.02 1.89 -0.87
C THR A 31 -8.07 0.70 -1.82
N LYS A 32 -7.88 0.92 -3.12
CA LYS A 32 -7.82 -0.18 -4.11
C LYS A 32 -6.69 -1.16 -3.82
N LEU A 33 -5.50 -0.65 -3.48
CA LEU A 33 -4.35 -1.49 -3.13
C LEU A 33 -4.59 -2.31 -1.86
N ARG A 34 -5.22 -1.72 -0.84
CA ARG A 34 -5.59 -2.44 0.40
C ARG A 34 -6.65 -3.52 0.16
N VAL A 35 -7.61 -3.26 -0.73
CA VAL A 35 -8.59 -4.27 -1.16
C VAL A 35 -7.89 -5.43 -1.86
N GLN A 36 -6.93 -5.14 -2.75
CA GLN A 36 -6.14 -6.18 -3.42
C GLN A 36 -5.31 -7.00 -2.42
N LEU A 37 -4.63 -6.34 -1.48
CA LEU A 37 -3.88 -7.01 -0.42
C LEU A 37 -4.77 -7.97 0.39
N LYS A 38 -5.97 -7.52 0.77
CA LYS A 38 -6.93 -8.35 1.49
C LYS A 38 -7.42 -9.53 0.64
N HIS A 39 -7.65 -9.30 -0.65
CA HIS A 39 -8.03 -10.36 -1.57
C HIS A 39 -6.95 -11.45 -1.69
N ASP A 40 -5.68 -11.05 -1.87
CA ASP A 40 -4.57 -12.00 -1.96
C ASP A 40 -4.39 -12.79 -0.66
N GLN A 41 -4.58 -12.13 0.50
CA GLN A 41 -4.58 -12.79 1.81
C GLN A 41 -5.70 -13.84 1.90
N ASP A 42 -6.92 -13.49 1.48
CA ASP A 42 -8.06 -14.42 1.51
C ASP A 42 -7.84 -15.63 0.60
N LEU A 43 -7.18 -15.47 -0.55
CA LEU A 43 -6.83 -16.58 -1.42
C LEU A 43 -5.79 -17.50 -0.77
N LEU A 44 -4.77 -16.92 -0.14
CA LEU A 44 -3.76 -17.67 0.59
C LEU A 44 -4.37 -18.48 1.75
N ASP A 45 -5.22 -17.84 2.55
CA ASP A 45 -5.90 -18.48 3.69
C ASP A 45 -6.77 -19.65 3.24
N ARG A 46 -7.50 -19.49 2.13
CA ARG A 46 -8.33 -20.57 1.54
C ARG A 46 -7.48 -21.77 1.11
N GLU A 47 -6.33 -21.55 0.47
CA GLU A 47 -5.46 -22.67 0.07
C GLU A 47 -4.83 -23.36 1.28
N TYR A 48 -4.48 -22.63 2.34
CA TYR A 48 -4.02 -23.27 3.59
C TYR A 48 -5.11 -24.12 4.25
N GLN A 49 -6.35 -23.65 4.28
CA GLN A 49 -7.49 -24.44 4.78
C GLN A 49 -7.71 -25.70 3.93
N ARG A 50 -7.64 -25.55 2.60
CA ARG A 50 -7.75 -26.67 1.67
C ARG A 50 -6.61 -27.67 1.86
N LEU A 51 -5.37 -27.20 1.99
CA LEU A 51 -4.20 -28.03 2.27
C LEU A 51 -4.41 -28.85 3.54
N GLY A 52 -4.80 -28.20 4.64
CA GLY A 52 -5.06 -28.88 5.92
C GLY A 52 -6.11 -29.98 5.78
N THR A 53 -7.19 -29.70 5.05
CA THR A 53 -8.26 -30.68 4.78
C THR A 53 -7.74 -31.89 4.01
N VAL A 54 -7.00 -31.67 2.92
CA VAL A 54 -6.46 -32.75 2.07
C VAL A 54 -5.39 -33.55 2.82
N CYS A 55 -4.49 -32.89 3.54
CA CYS A 55 -3.47 -33.54 4.37
C CYS A 55 -4.11 -34.43 5.43
N TYR A 56 -5.12 -33.93 6.15
CA TYR A 56 -5.83 -34.71 7.16
C TYR A 56 -6.51 -35.95 6.55
N GLN A 57 -7.19 -35.79 5.42
CA GLN A 57 -7.83 -36.91 4.73
C GLN A 57 -6.81 -37.95 4.27
N SER A 58 -5.69 -37.51 3.68
CA SER A 58 -4.62 -38.42 3.26
C SER A 58 -4.03 -39.20 4.44
N LEU A 59 -3.74 -38.50 5.54
CA LEU A 59 -3.24 -39.10 6.78
C LEU A 59 -4.23 -40.12 7.36
N SER A 60 -5.52 -39.78 7.41
CA SER A 60 -6.56 -40.68 7.95
C SER A 60 -6.75 -41.96 7.14
N LYS A 61 -6.50 -41.93 5.82
CA LYS A 61 -6.72 -43.06 4.91
C LYS A 61 -5.47 -43.92 4.72
N THR A 62 -4.32 -43.28 4.64
CA THR A 62 -3.05 -43.93 4.22
C THR A 62 -2.00 -43.96 5.32
N GLY A 63 -2.21 -43.23 6.43
CA GLY A 63 -1.22 -43.08 7.50
C GLY A 63 -0.05 -42.18 7.13
N SER A 64 -0.04 -41.55 5.96
CA SER A 64 1.06 -40.69 5.50
C SER A 64 0.59 -39.49 4.69
N VAL A 65 1.44 -38.48 4.57
CA VAL A 65 1.23 -37.30 3.74
C VAL A 65 2.47 -37.11 2.87
N SER A 66 2.27 -36.92 1.56
CA SER A 66 3.35 -36.65 0.61
C SER A 66 3.09 -35.36 -0.14
N THR A 67 4.08 -34.46 -0.11
CA THR A 67 4.06 -33.17 -0.82
C THR A 67 4.04 -33.35 -2.34
N GLY A 68 4.52 -34.50 -2.84
CA GLY A 68 4.46 -34.86 -4.26
C GLY A 68 3.15 -35.52 -4.69
N SER A 69 2.17 -35.67 -3.80
CA SER A 69 0.89 -36.28 -4.17
C SER A 69 0.10 -35.38 -5.14
N PRO A 70 -0.67 -35.97 -6.08
CA PRO A 70 -1.45 -35.20 -7.07
C PRO A 70 -2.45 -34.23 -6.45
N ASP A 71 -2.93 -34.53 -5.24
CA ASP A 71 -3.90 -33.69 -4.52
C ASP A 71 -3.25 -32.54 -3.74
N ILE A 72 -1.99 -32.69 -3.31
CA ILE A 72 -1.29 -31.71 -2.47
C ILE A 72 -0.37 -30.81 -3.30
N ALA A 73 0.36 -31.36 -4.27
CA ALA A 73 1.34 -30.60 -5.05
C ALA A 73 0.74 -29.33 -5.71
N PRO A 74 -0.47 -29.37 -6.32
CA PRO A 74 -1.07 -28.17 -6.89
C PRO A 74 -1.43 -27.11 -5.84
N ILE A 75 -1.82 -27.53 -4.63
CA ILE A 75 -2.14 -26.62 -3.53
C ILE A 75 -0.87 -25.89 -3.08
N LEU A 76 0.26 -26.61 -2.95
CA LEU A 76 1.55 -26.01 -2.61
C LEU A 76 2.02 -25.01 -3.68
N THR A 77 1.83 -25.32 -4.96
CA THR A 77 2.10 -24.38 -6.06
C THR A 77 1.25 -23.11 -5.95
N ASN A 78 -0.05 -23.25 -5.66
CA ASN A 78 -0.94 -22.12 -5.47
C ASN A 78 -0.55 -21.26 -4.25
N ILE A 79 -0.19 -21.89 -3.13
CA ILE A 79 0.29 -21.20 -1.92
C ILE A 79 1.52 -20.34 -2.26
N SER A 80 2.52 -20.91 -2.94
CA SER A 80 3.71 -20.15 -3.35
C SER A 80 3.33 -18.94 -4.21
N ARG A 81 2.44 -19.14 -5.19
CA ARG A 81 1.97 -18.07 -6.07
C ARG A 81 1.27 -16.95 -5.30
N TYR A 82 0.39 -17.29 -4.35
CA TYR A 82 -0.32 -16.30 -3.56
C TYR A 82 0.57 -15.59 -2.54
N GLN A 83 1.59 -16.27 -2.00
CA GLN A 83 2.61 -15.62 -1.18
C GLN A 83 3.39 -14.56 -1.98
N ASP A 84 3.75 -14.85 -3.23
CA ASP A 84 4.42 -13.89 -4.10
C ASP A 84 3.51 -12.70 -4.47
N ALA A 85 2.24 -12.97 -4.78
CA ALA A 85 1.24 -11.92 -5.02
C ALA A 85 1.04 -11.03 -3.79
N LEU A 86 0.86 -11.61 -2.60
CA LEU A 86 0.69 -10.89 -1.35
C LEU A 86 1.90 -9.99 -1.06
N ARG A 87 3.12 -10.49 -1.29
CA ARG A 87 4.36 -9.72 -1.13
C ARG A 87 4.40 -8.52 -2.08
N ALA A 88 3.99 -8.71 -3.32
CA ALA A 88 3.93 -7.63 -4.32
C ALA A 88 2.87 -6.58 -3.95
N SER A 89 1.67 -7.01 -3.55
CA SER A 89 0.58 -6.13 -3.11
C SER A 89 0.95 -5.34 -1.86
N GLN A 90 1.61 -5.98 -0.88
CA GLN A 90 2.09 -5.31 0.34
C GLN A 90 3.12 -4.23 -0.01
N LYS A 91 4.10 -4.55 -0.86
CA LYS A 91 5.08 -3.58 -1.34
C LYS A 91 4.42 -2.37 -2.01
N ALA A 92 3.40 -2.60 -2.85
CA ALA A 92 2.68 -1.51 -3.50
C ALA A 92 1.92 -0.61 -2.50
N VAL A 93 1.31 -1.20 -1.46
CA VAL A 93 0.67 -0.45 -0.37
C VAL A 93 1.70 0.40 0.37
N ASP A 94 2.86 -0.17 0.70
CA ASP A 94 3.92 0.53 1.45
C ASP A 94 4.50 1.69 0.63
N GLU A 95 4.76 1.49 -0.66
CA GLU A 95 5.25 2.52 -1.58
C GLU A 95 4.24 3.66 -1.75
N ALA A 96 2.95 3.33 -1.90
CA ALA A 96 1.89 4.32 -1.98
C ALA A 96 1.76 5.10 -0.66
N ALA A 97 1.78 4.43 0.49
CA ALA A 97 1.67 5.09 1.80
C ALA A 97 2.88 5.98 2.12
N ALA A 98 4.08 5.64 1.64
CA ALA A 98 5.27 6.47 1.78
C ALA A 98 5.28 7.70 0.86
N SER A 99 4.43 7.74 -0.18
CA SER A 99 4.37 8.88 -1.10
C SER A 99 3.60 10.09 -0.53
N SER A 100 2.67 9.88 0.40
CA SER A 100 1.90 10.95 1.06
C SER A 100 2.62 11.64 2.22
N SER A 101 3.76 11.13 2.68
CA SER A 101 4.52 11.71 3.80
C SER A 101 5.62 12.69 3.37
N ARG A 102 5.77 12.96 2.06
CA ARG A 102 6.78 13.88 1.53
C ARG A 102 6.28 15.32 1.54
N THR A 103 6.22 15.92 2.73
CA THR A 103 6.03 17.36 2.88
C THR A 103 7.25 18.08 2.30
N LYS A 104 7.07 19.18 1.56
CA LYS A 104 8.21 20.03 1.12
C LYS A 104 8.37 21.21 2.05
N CYS A 105 9.60 21.64 2.28
CA CYS A 105 9.89 22.86 3.02
C CYS A 105 9.28 24.05 2.26
N PRO A 106 8.44 24.89 2.90
CA PRO A 106 7.82 26.03 2.24
C PRO A 106 8.82 27.14 1.89
N ALA A 107 10.00 27.17 2.54
CA ALA A 107 11.01 28.20 2.34
C ALA A 107 11.98 27.87 1.19
N CYS A 108 12.47 26.64 1.11
CA CYS A 108 13.50 26.25 0.13
C CYS A 108 13.07 25.14 -0.84
N GLY A 109 11.89 24.55 -0.65
CA GLY A 109 11.36 23.48 -1.50
C GLY A 109 11.95 22.08 -1.27
N THR A 110 12.93 21.93 -0.36
CA THR A 110 13.54 20.64 -0.03
C THR A 110 12.51 19.67 0.54
N GLU A 111 12.53 18.42 0.10
CA GLU A 111 11.68 17.36 0.67
C GLU A 111 12.03 17.09 2.13
N ILE A 112 10.99 17.08 2.98
CA ILE A 112 11.07 16.74 4.38
C ILE A 112 10.89 15.23 4.49
N THR A 113 11.99 14.54 4.76
CA THR A 113 12.02 13.08 4.90
C THR A 113 11.56 12.60 6.28
N THR A 114 11.53 13.48 7.26
CA THR A 114 11.12 13.17 8.64
C THR A 114 9.77 13.83 8.94
N PRO A 115 8.66 13.07 9.06
CA PRO A 115 7.30 13.60 9.22
C PRO A 115 7.07 14.52 10.44
N GLN A 116 8.03 14.59 11.36
CA GLN A 116 7.97 15.35 12.62
C GLN A 116 9.15 16.33 12.79
N ALA A 117 9.88 16.61 11.71
CA ALA A 117 10.98 17.58 11.77
C ALA A 117 10.44 18.98 12.12
N LYS A 118 10.99 19.60 13.17
CA LYS A 118 10.69 21.00 13.55
C LYS A 118 11.42 22.02 12.68
N PHE A 119 12.49 21.60 12.01
CA PHE A 119 13.35 22.46 11.18
C PHE A 119 13.74 21.74 9.90
N CYS A 120 13.87 22.48 8.80
CA CYS A 120 14.38 21.97 7.54
C CYS A 120 15.88 21.68 7.64
N SER A 121 16.28 20.45 7.33
CA SER A 121 17.69 20.02 7.34
C SER A 121 18.56 20.73 6.28
N SER A 122 17.97 21.32 5.25
CA SER A 122 18.71 21.98 4.17
C SER A 122 18.83 23.48 4.33
N CYS A 123 17.82 24.17 4.87
CA CYS A 123 17.82 25.63 4.99
C CYS A 123 17.62 26.16 6.42
N GLY A 124 17.35 25.28 7.40
CA GLY A 124 17.12 25.67 8.78
C GLY A 124 15.77 26.32 9.08
N ASN A 125 14.90 26.52 8.07
CA ASN A 125 13.59 27.12 8.29
C ASN A 125 12.73 26.27 9.23
N VAL A 126 11.97 26.93 10.11
CA VAL A 126 11.00 26.26 10.99
C VAL A 126 9.90 25.63 10.15
N LEU A 127 9.65 24.34 10.37
CA LEU A 127 8.54 23.61 9.77
C LEU A 127 7.42 23.63 10.80
N SER A 128 6.48 24.56 10.64
CA SER A 128 5.27 24.69 11.47
C SER A 128 4.16 23.78 10.96
#